data_AF-A0A1F4Y396-F1
#
_entry.id   AF-A0A1F4Y396-F1
#
_cell.length_a   1.000
_cell.length_b   1.000
_cell.length_c   1.000
_cell.angle_alpha   90.00
_cell.angle_beta   90.00
_cell.angle_gamma   90.00
#
_symmetry.space_group_name_H-M   'P 1'
#
loop_
_entity.id
_entity.type
_entity.pdbx_description
1 polymer ?
#
loop_
_entity_poly.entity_id
_entity_poly.type
_entity_poly.pdbx_seq_one_letter_code
_entity_poly.pdbx_strand_id
1 'polypeptide(L)' 'ASFVDDLGADSLDTVELVMALEEEFNLEIPDEEAEKIATVGDAIAYIEKGLAAQENAPEVEEEEGKEDEEEK' A
#
# COMPACT_ATOMS: atom_id res chain seq x y z
N ALA A 1 -17.05 -5.07 13.89
CA ALA A 1 -15.78 -5.19 14.60
C ALA A 1 -14.92 -4.01 14.17
N SER A 2 -14.38 -3.21 15.09
CA SER A 2 -13.57 -2.01 14.80
C SER A 2 -12.19 -2.13 15.45
N PHE A 3 -11.18 -1.50 14.86
CA PHE A 3 -9.82 -1.50 15.41
C PHE A 3 -9.78 -0.89 16.82
N VAL A 4 -10.54 0.19 17.04
CA VAL A 4 -10.58 0.90 18.32
C VAL A 4 -11.33 0.10 19.39
N ASP A 5 -12.54 -0.39 19.08
CA ASP A 5 -13.40 -1.00 20.10
C ASP A 5 -13.01 -2.46 20.41
N ASP A 6 -12.49 -3.21 19.45
CA ASP A 6 -12.18 -4.63 19.62
C ASP A 6 -10.70 -4.90 19.90
N LEU A 7 -9.79 -4.08 19.36
CA LEU A 7 -8.35 -4.24 19.54
C LEU A 7 -7.75 -3.18 20.47
N GLY A 8 -8.53 -2.17 20.86
CA GLY A 8 -8.04 -1.09 21.70
C GLY A 8 -6.99 -0.22 21.00
N ALA A 9 -6.98 -0.21 19.66
CA ALA A 9 -6.03 0.55 18.86
C ALA A 9 -6.23 2.05 19.10
N ASP A 10 -5.14 2.75 19.38
CA ASP A 10 -5.13 4.21 19.47
C ASP A 10 -4.89 4.87 18.11
N SER A 11 -4.90 6.20 18.08
CA SER A 11 -4.71 6.95 16.83
C SER A 11 -3.31 6.77 16.21
N LEU A 12 -2.30 6.42 17.01
CA LEU A 12 -0.96 6.14 16.50
C LEU A 12 -0.91 4.74 15.90
N ASP A 13 -1.52 3.76 16.56
CA ASP A 13 -1.65 2.38 16.04
C ASP A 13 -2.33 2.36 14.66
N THR A 14 -3.34 3.21 14.44
CA THR A 14 -4.00 3.32 13.13
C THR A 14 -3.10 3.91 12.05
N VAL A 15 -2.23 4.86 12.39
CA VAL A 15 -1.27 5.45 11.44
C VAL A 15 -0.21 4.42 11.07
N GLU A 16 0.35 3.72 12.06
CA GLU A 16 1.34 2.66 11.83
C GLU A 16 0.78 1.52 10.97
N LEU A 17 -0.48 1.13 11.21
CA LEU A 17 -1.16 0.12 10.39
C LEU A 17 -1.24 0.56 8.93
N VAL A 18 -1.69 1.79 8.66
CA VAL A 18 -1.84 2.31 7.30
C VAL A 18 -0.48 2.34 6.59
N MET A 19 0.56 2.85 7.25
CA MET A 19 1.91 2.88 6.69
C MET A 19 2.45 1.47 6.37
N ALA A 20 2.18 0.49 7.23
CA ALA A 20 2.58 -0.90 6.99
C ALA A 20 1.84 -1.51 5.78
N LEU A 21 0.57 -1.15 5.58
CA LEU A 21 -0.21 -1.59 4.41
C LEU A 21 0.30 -0.94 3.11
N GLU A 22 0.66 0.35 3.16
CA GLU A 22 1.28 1.06 2.04
C GLU A 22 2.59 0.39 1.61
N GLU A 23 3.47 0.08 2.56
CA GLU A 23 4.76 -0.56 2.29
C GLU A 23 4.60 -2.01 1.78
N GLU A 24 3.79 -2.83 2.45
CA GLU A 24 3.62 -4.25 2.09
C GLU A 24 2.99 -4.44 0.71
N PHE A 25 2.01 -3.60 0.35
CA PHE A 25 1.27 -3.72 -0.90
C PHE A 25 1.73 -2.72 -1.99
N ASN A 26 2.78 -1.94 -1.72
CA ASN A 26 3.22 -0.82 -2.57
C ASN A 26 2.05 0.11 -2.96
N LEU A 27 1.22 0.47 -1.98
CA LEU A 27 0.06 1.34 -2.15
C LEU A 27 0.34 2.73 -1.60
N GLU A 28 -0.44 3.70 -2.08
CA GLU A 28 -0.49 5.05 -1.52
C GLU A 28 -1.92 5.30 -1.04
N ILE A 29 -2.09 5.49 0.27
CA ILE A 29 -3.38 5.66 0.94
C ILE A 29 -3.44 7.11 1.45
N PRO A 30 -4.23 8.00 0.83
CA PRO A 30 -4.38 9.37 1.31
C PRO A 30 -4.91 9.42 2.74
N ASP A 31 -4.41 10.36 3.54
CA ASP A 31 -4.82 10.55 4.94
C ASP A 31 -6.36 10.60 5.12
N GLU A 32 -7.07 11.28 4.22
CA GLU A 32 -8.54 11.38 4.26
C GLU A 32 -9.26 10.04 4.08
N GLU A 33 -8.64 9.08 3.39
CA GLU A 33 -9.15 7.72 3.23
C GLU A 33 -8.68 6.81 4.36
N ALA A 34 -7.43 6.99 4.83
CA ALA A 34 -6.89 6.31 5.99
C ALA A 34 -7.76 6.52 7.24
N GLU A 35 -8.24 7.76 7.46
CA GLU A 35 -9.17 8.10 8.55
C GLU A 35 -10.51 7.34 8.48
N LYS A 36 -10.89 6.81 7.31
CA LYS A 36 -12.14 6.05 7.11
C LYS A 36 -11.94 4.55 7.33
N ILE A 37 -10.70 4.06 7.45
CA ILE A 37 -10.39 2.65 7.68
C ILE A 37 -10.59 2.34 9.17
N ALA A 38 -11.83 2.03 9.54
CA ALA A 38 -12.19 1.74 10.94
C ALA A 38 -12.20 0.24 11.26
N THR A 39 -12.27 -0.62 10.25
CA THR A 39 -12.40 -2.06 10.40
C THR A 39 -11.46 -2.82 9.47
N VAL A 40 -11.17 -4.08 9.80
CA VAL A 40 -10.39 -4.97 8.93
C VAL A 40 -11.03 -5.12 7.55
N GLY A 41 -12.36 -5.10 7.47
CA GLY A 41 -13.07 -5.17 6.19
C GLY A 41 -12.81 -3.94 5.31
N ASP A 42 -12.76 -2.75 5.91
CA ASP A 42 -12.45 -1.51 5.19
C ASP A 42 -11.02 -1.53 4.67
N ALA A 43 -10.08 -1.99 5.48
CA ALA A 43 -8.68 -2.14 5.08
C ALA A 43 -8.53 -3.09 3.89
N ILE A 44 -9.14 -4.28 3.96
CA ILE A 44 -9.11 -5.27 2.86
C ILE A 44 -9.71 -4.68 1.59
N ALA A 45 -10.88 -4.05 1.68
CA ALA A 45 -11.53 -3.45 0.52
C ALA A 45 -10.67 -2.35 -0.13
N TYR A 46 -9.95 -1.58 0.68
CA TYR A 46 -9.04 -0.54 0.17
C TYR A 46 -7.84 -1.15 -0.56
N ILE A 47 -7.23 -2.18 0.03
CA ILE A 47 -6.11 -2.91 -0.58
C ILE A 47 -6.52 -3.53 -1.90
N GLU A 48 -7.65 -4.24 -1.95
CA GLU A 48 -8.18 -4.85 -3.18
C GLU A 48 -8.41 -3.81 -4.28
N LYS A 49 -8.98 -2.65 -3.92
CA LYS A 49 -9.21 -1.55 -4.86
C LYS A 49 -7.89 -0.95 -5.37
N GLY A 50 -6.91 -0.76 -4.49
CA GLY A 50 -5.60 -0.24 -4.82
C GLY A 50 -4.80 -1.17 -5.74
N LEU A 51 -4.80 -2.47 -5.44
CA LEU A 51 -4.14 -3.48 -6.26
C LEU A 51 -4.79 -3.63 -7.65
N ALA A 52 -6.13 -3.58 -7.73
CA ALA A 52 -6.84 -3.59 -9.00
C ALA A 52 -6.55 -2.33 -9.85
N ALA A 53 -6.24 -1.20 -9.21
CA ALA A 53 -5.82 0.01 -9.90
C ALA A 53 -4.37 -0.09 -10.42
N GLN A 54 -3.48 -0.78 -9.70
CA GLN A 54 -2.10 -1.04 -10.13
C GLN A 54 -1.99 -2.06 -11.28
N GLU A 55 -2.87 -3.07 -11.37
CA GLU A 55 -2.89 -4.02 -12.50
C GLU A 55 -3.10 -3.37 -13.88
N ASN A 56 -3.55 -2.11 -13.94
CA ASN A 56 -3.73 -1.36 -15.19
C ASN A 56 -2.59 -0.37 -15.49
N ALA A 57 -1.56 -0.30 -14.64
CA ALA A 57 -0.36 0.49 -14.93
C ALA A 57 0.52 -0.30 -15.93
N PRO A 58 1.02 0.32 -17.01
CA PRO A 58 1.95 -0.37 -17.91
C PRO A 58 3.18 -0.78 -17.09
N GLU A 59 3.52 -2.06 -17.11
CA GLU A 59 4.80 -2.56 -16.61
C GLU A 59 5.90 -1.70 -17.23
N VAL A 60 6.61 -0.94 -16.41
CA VAL A 60 7.82 -0.26 -16.86
C VAL A 60 8.83 -1.38 -17.04
N GLU A 61 8.96 -1.86 -18.28
CA GLU A 61 10.09 -2.69 -18.69
C GLU A 61 11.35 -1.88 -18.38
N GLU A 62 12.06 -2.27 -17.32
CA GLU A 62 13.41 -1.75 -17.08
C GLU A 62 14.26 -2.18 -18.29
N GLU A 63 14.62 -1.22 -19.15
CA GLU A 63 15.54 -1.49 -20.24
C GLU A 63 16.85 -2.03 -19.65
N GLU A 64 17.16 -3.29 -19.97
CA GLU A 64 18.48 -3.88 -19.79
C GLU A 64 19.50 -3.08 -20.61
N GLY A 65 20.05 -2.03 -19.99
CA GLY A 65 21.23 -1.34 -20.46
C GLY A 65 22.41 -2.29 -20.39
N LYS A 66 22.65 -3.02 -21.48
CA LYS A 66 23.94 -3.63 -21.78
C LYS A 66 25.00 -2.55 -21.69
N GLU A 67 25.77 -2.53 -20.61
CA GLU A 67 27.06 -1.85 -20.62
C GLU A 67 28.00 -2.74 -21.45
N ASP A 68 28.08 -2.37 -22.72
CA ASP A 68 29.01 -2.93 -23.69
C ASP A 68 30.44 -2.90 -23.13
N GLU A 69 31.12 -4.02 -23.36
CA GLU A 69 32.55 -4.19 -23.19
C GLU A 69 33.32 -3.01 -23.81
N GLU A 70 34.22 -2.39 -23.05
CA GLU A 70 35.41 -1.79 -23.65
C GLU A 70 36.66 -2.40 -22.99
N GLU A 71 37.27 -3.31 -23.75
CA GLU A 71 38.57 -3.94 -23.53
C GLU A 71 39.68 -2.92 -23.26
N LYS A 72 40.49 -3.23 -22.24
CA LYS A 72 41.96 -3.01 -22.11
C LYS A 72 42.59 -1.67 -22.52
#